data_AF-A0A942BG67-F1
#
_entry.id   AF-A0A942BG67-F1
#
_cell.length_a   1.000
_cell.length_b   1.000
_cell.length_c   1.000
_cell.angle_alpha   90.00
_cell.angle_beta   90.00
_cell.angle_gamma   90.00
#
_symmetry.space_group_name_H-M   'P 1'
#
loop_
_entity.id
_entity.type
_entity.pdbx_description
1 polymer ?
#
loop_
_entity_poly.entity_id
_entity_poly.type
_entity_poly.pdbx_seq_one_letter_code
_entity_poly.pdbx_strand_id
1 'polypeptide(L)'
;MRRLLTTLLLVLASISCFAEGNSVFEKLNTELGKEDKDYPNQWDGRESVFKKKYNGKDYDAIARMEITYSWSLKPKYNGEPEDIAEDKCTSACQGGKHKEHKECDTSCDKACTVDHKKELKAMSHFAPIGRGQGRANGRQIREKVTAIAKDMDIEAIAYWNLGTSDKVAEIQKAMKEKIKVDPGHPSKDKPCTSVAMRYVERPYTLNVQVNISVIVRDVTGKKETIRSDEINLNCGSVYVTDPTPLLTDTVNCLCKEEKPKTATGLPRIWDGSTYDGFLADNSLEGYNHLSGYVNITGQNMNYCTVGLGEMTQLCEFPAGTIFVPDDGSSQRMVLSQDVFMTNPRWGPLASMIPGFTQDSPPMKVRVLCTQMGLHEPSSRTHFRPAVSVDPVVAQLARMTAASHFHGPWDQMRMWIHTDRASYDQIKTRLIPCPGGGRYRELAEDVYKVETDPAASAAIEKNITADILFQPGTREDAVYWAAEMVASRDPGSLINAARQYGDAVFQNPDTDYVQFAAYLTNALLANPQKESHEAGFILLDHLPKAMVEQFRSLGGLDQLEAMVFEGTEADELKALQYFQKFGIGDLKDSMAALAATTKSEKIKALALQLGS
;
A
#
# COMPACT_ATOMS: atom_id res chain seq x y z
N MET A 1 42.35 -20.68 -6.37
CA MET A 1 41.82 -20.98 -7.72
C MET A 1 40.44 -21.63 -7.71
N ARG A 2 40.20 -22.80 -7.08
CA ARG A 2 38.85 -23.43 -7.05
C ARG A 2 37.72 -22.51 -6.53
N ARG A 3 37.94 -21.77 -5.43
CA ARG A 3 36.95 -20.80 -4.91
C ARG A 3 36.66 -19.64 -5.85
N LEU A 4 37.68 -19.14 -6.57
CA LEU A 4 37.54 -18.07 -7.56
C LEU A 4 36.76 -18.54 -8.80
N LEU A 5 36.96 -19.80 -9.21
CA LEU A 5 36.22 -20.40 -10.32
C LEU A 5 34.74 -20.61 -9.96
N THR A 6 34.43 -21.01 -8.72
CA THR A 6 33.06 -21.19 -8.24
C THR A 6 32.31 -19.85 -8.13
N THR A 7 32.96 -18.79 -7.66
CA THR A 7 32.38 -17.44 -7.62
C THR A 7 32.16 -16.88 -9.03
N LEU A 8 33.10 -17.08 -9.96
CA LEU A 8 32.96 -16.65 -11.35
C LEU A 8 31.83 -17.41 -12.07
N LEU A 9 31.69 -18.71 -11.83
CA LEU A 9 30.59 -19.53 -12.38
C LEU A 9 29.22 -19.15 -11.79
N LEU A 10 29.15 -18.79 -10.50
CA LEU A 10 27.92 -18.27 -9.89
C LEU A 10 27.53 -16.91 -10.46
N VAL A 11 28.51 -16.00 -10.65
CA VAL A 11 28.27 -14.67 -11.25
C VAL A 11 27.82 -14.81 -12.72
N LEU A 12 28.46 -15.69 -13.50
CA LEU A 12 28.08 -15.96 -14.89
C LEU A 12 26.72 -16.67 -15.00
N ALA A 13 26.38 -17.58 -14.07
CA ALA A 13 25.06 -18.22 -14.00
C ALA A 13 23.96 -17.20 -13.68
N SER A 14 24.21 -16.26 -12.77
CA SER A 14 23.28 -15.14 -12.52
C SER A 14 23.15 -14.22 -13.75
N ILE A 15 24.22 -13.94 -14.49
CA ILE A 15 24.16 -13.12 -15.72
C ILE A 15 23.38 -13.85 -16.84
N SER A 16 23.48 -15.17 -16.97
CA SER A 16 22.70 -15.93 -17.95
C SER A 16 21.21 -16.04 -17.61
N CYS A 17 20.84 -16.11 -16.33
CA CYS A 17 19.42 -16.03 -15.92
C CYS A 17 18.82 -14.63 -16.14
N PHE A 18 19.64 -13.58 -16.14
CA PHE A 18 19.23 -12.21 -16.50
C PHE A 18 18.99 -12.02 -18.01
N ALA A 19 19.58 -12.85 -18.88
CA ALA A 19 19.48 -12.71 -20.32
C ALA A 19 18.19 -13.31 -20.93
N GLU A 20 17.55 -14.29 -20.29
CA GLU A 20 16.33 -14.94 -20.83
C GLU A 20 15.02 -14.24 -20.39
N GLY A 21 15.02 -13.59 -19.21
CA GLY A 21 13.94 -12.68 -18.79
C GLY A 21 13.83 -11.40 -19.62
N ASN A 22 14.83 -11.11 -20.46
CA ASN A 22 14.80 -9.97 -21.37
C ASN A 22 13.85 -10.13 -22.55
N SER A 23 13.33 -11.33 -22.89
CA SER A 23 12.53 -11.46 -24.13
C SER A 23 11.13 -10.83 -24.02
N VAL A 24 10.46 -10.92 -22.87
CA VAL A 24 9.18 -10.23 -22.61
C VAL A 24 9.43 -8.76 -22.30
N PHE A 25 10.53 -8.43 -21.63
CA PHE A 25 10.94 -7.05 -21.33
C PHE A 25 11.34 -6.28 -22.60
N GLU A 26 12.13 -6.87 -23.49
CA GLU A 26 12.44 -6.35 -24.82
C GLU A 26 11.19 -6.31 -25.66
N LYS A 27 10.27 -7.28 -25.58
CA LYS A 27 9.00 -7.21 -26.31
C LYS A 27 8.09 -6.10 -25.77
N LEU A 28 8.00 -5.87 -24.46
CA LEU A 28 7.28 -4.73 -23.89
C LEU A 28 7.98 -3.39 -24.19
N ASN A 29 9.31 -3.30 -24.09
CA ASN A 29 10.08 -2.11 -24.50
C ASN A 29 10.04 -1.87 -26.01
N THR A 30 9.90 -2.91 -26.84
CA THR A 30 9.89 -2.80 -28.31
C THR A 30 8.47 -2.62 -28.85
N GLU A 31 7.45 -3.19 -28.22
CA GLU A 31 6.04 -2.99 -28.61
C GLU A 31 5.47 -1.70 -28.00
N LEU A 32 5.88 -1.32 -26.79
CA LEU A 32 5.42 -0.09 -26.14
C LEU A 32 6.42 1.09 -26.24
N GLY A 33 7.69 0.83 -26.52
CA GLY A 33 8.72 1.84 -26.79
C GLY A 33 9.04 2.02 -28.28
N LYS A 34 8.22 1.45 -29.18
CA LYS A 34 8.09 2.04 -30.50
C LYS A 34 7.67 3.49 -30.30
N GLU A 35 8.51 4.42 -30.76
CA GLU A 35 8.02 5.75 -31.13
C GLU A 35 6.79 5.51 -32.00
N ASP A 36 5.61 5.78 -31.45
CA ASP A 36 4.40 5.79 -32.24
C ASP A 36 4.51 7.01 -33.15
N LYS A 37 5.16 6.81 -34.32
CA LYS A 37 5.41 7.85 -35.33
C LYS A 37 4.14 8.30 -36.03
N ASP A 38 3.03 7.57 -35.82
CA ASP A 38 1.79 7.74 -36.57
C ASP A 38 0.62 8.28 -35.74
N TYR A 39 0.82 8.57 -34.44
CA TYR A 39 -0.13 9.38 -33.67
C TYR A 39 0.42 10.79 -33.48
N PRO A 40 -0.26 11.84 -33.99
CA PRO A 40 0.18 13.20 -33.73
C PRO A 40 -0.02 13.49 -32.25
N ASN A 41 1.05 13.37 -31.46
CA ASN A 41 1.22 14.04 -30.17
C ASN A 41 1.33 15.57 -30.38
N GLN A 42 0.49 16.13 -31.24
CA GLN A 42 0.40 17.56 -31.48
C GLN A 42 -0.43 18.18 -30.36
N TRP A 43 0.23 18.48 -29.26
CA TRP A 43 -0.22 19.58 -28.43
C TRP A 43 0.02 20.86 -29.23
N ASP A 44 -1.03 21.42 -29.83
CA ASP A 44 -0.99 22.67 -30.59
C ASP A 44 -0.85 23.84 -29.60
N GLY A 45 0.35 24.01 -29.06
CA GLY A 45 0.73 25.28 -28.47
C GLY A 45 0.44 26.36 -29.51
N ARG A 46 -0.24 27.45 -29.10
CA ARG A 46 -0.55 28.55 -30.01
C ARG A 46 0.74 29.01 -30.67
N GLU A 47 0.75 28.94 -31.99
CA GLU A 47 1.81 29.49 -32.81
C GLU A 47 2.00 30.96 -32.44
N SER A 48 3.16 31.28 -31.86
CA SER A 48 3.48 32.63 -31.40
C SER A 48 4.54 33.23 -32.31
N VAL A 49 4.39 34.50 -32.67
CA VAL A 49 5.41 35.22 -33.44
C VAL A 49 6.61 35.44 -32.53
N PHE A 50 7.70 34.77 -32.84
CA PHE A 50 8.96 34.80 -32.10
C PHE A 50 9.95 35.71 -32.84
N LYS A 51 10.19 36.89 -32.27
CA LYS A 51 11.13 37.90 -32.78
C LYS A 51 12.21 38.17 -31.75
N LYS A 52 13.16 37.24 -31.62
CA LYS A 52 14.22 37.31 -30.60
C LYS A 52 15.53 36.74 -31.11
N LYS A 53 16.63 37.30 -30.61
CA LYS A 53 17.97 36.75 -30.78
C LYS A 53 18.20 35.62 -29.79
N TYR A 54 18.51 34.42 -30.29
CA TYR A 54 18.85 33.27 -29.47
C TYR A 54 20.13 32.62 -29.99
N ASN A 55 21.08 32.32 -29.09
CA ASN A 55 22.42 31.83 -29.44
C ASN A 55 23.12 32.63 -30.57
N GLY A 56 22.93 33.95 -30.57
CA GLY A 56 23.56 34.85 -31.55
C GLY A 56 22.87 34.94 -32.91
N LYS A 57 21.79 34.19 -33.16
CA LYS A 57 20.99 34.22 -34.38
C LYS A 57 19.67 34.94 -34.14
N ASP A 58 19.31 35.88 -35.03
CA ASP A 58 18.02 36.55 -35.01
C ASP A 58 16.97 35.64 -35.67
N TYR A 59 15.88 35.37 -34.96
CA TYR A 59 14.75 34.60 -35.48
C TYR A 59 13.58 35.55 -35.72
N ASP A 60 12.99 35.49 -36.91
CA ASP A 60 11.65 36.00 -37.22
C ASP A 60 10.84 34.80 -37.71
N ALA A 61 10.22 34.12 -36.74
CA ALA A 61 9.69 32.77 -36.92
C ALA A 61 8.43 32.56 -36.09
N ILE A 62 7.69 31.51 -36.40
CA ILE A 62 6.65 31.01 -35.52
C ILE A 62 7.29 30.01 -34.56
N ALA A 63 7.24 30.28 -33.25
CA ALA A 63 7.69 29.33 -32.25
C ALA A 63 6.51 28.51 -31.71
N ARG A 64 6.78 27.22 -31.48
CA ARG A 64 5.89 26.26 -30.82
C ARG A 64 6.69 25.46 -29.81
N MET A 65 6.08 25.20 -28.65
CA MET A 65 6.62 24.25 -27.69
C MET A 65 6.00 22.86 -27.94
N GLU A 66 6.84 21.84 -27.97
CA GLU A 66 6.46 20.44 -28.11
C GLU A 66 6.91 19.68 -26.85
N ILE A 67 6.03 18.86 -26.29
CA ILE A 67 6.33 18.04 -25.11
C ILE A 67 6.14 16.59 -25.51
N THR A 68 7.22 15.79 -25.44
CA THR A 68 7.21 14.36 -25.70
C THR A 68 7.52 13.58 -24.43
N TYR A 69 6.96 12.37 -24.35
CA TYR A 69 7.09 11.51 -23.18
C TYR A 69 7.71 10.17 -23.60
N SER A 70 8.73 9.73 -22.88
CA SER A 70 9.25 8.37 -22.88
C SER A 70 9.15 7.81 -21.46
N TRP A 71 9.20 6.50 -21.31
CA TRP A 71 9.14 5.88 -19.99
C TRP A 71 10.07 4.67 -19.92
N SER A 72 10.45 4.30 -18.70
CA SER A 72 11.30 3.15 -18.42
C SER A 72 10.94 2.54 -17.08
N LEU A 73 11.09 1.21 -16.97
CA LEU A 73 10.97 0.48 -15.72
C LEU A 73 12.36 0.20 -15.17
N LYS A 74 12.61 0.57 -13.92
CA LYS A 74 13.87 0.27 -13.22
C LYS A 74 13.62 -0.73 -12.10
N PRO A 75 14.34 -1.87 -12.04
CA PRO A 75 14.17 -2.84 -10.95
C PRO A 75 14.37 -2.17 -9.59
N LYS A 76 13.49 -2.46 -8.62
CA LYS A 76 13.69 -2.03 -7.23
C LYS A 76 14.61 -3.04 -6.55
N TYR A 77 15.87 -2.65 -6.32
CA TYR A 77 16.94 -3.56 -5.85
C TYR A 77 16.65 -4.32 -4.55
N ASN A 78 15.69 -3.87 -3.73
CA ASN A 78 15.36 -4.43 -2.42
C ASN A 78 13.90 -4.90 -2.29
N GLY A 79 13.19 -5.10 -3.40
CA GLY A 79 11.84 -5.66 -3.34
C GLY A 79 11.91 -7.18 -3.32
N GLU A 80 11.36 -7.81 -2.28
CA GLU A 80 11.16 -9.26 -2.30
C GLU A 80 10.10 -9.60 -3.37
N PRO A 81 10.33 -10.67 -4.16
CA PRO A 81 9.31 -11.16 -5.07
C PRO A 81 8.07 -11.63 -4.30
N GLU A 82 6.89 -11.25 -4.76
CA GLU A 82 5.62 -11.72 -4.16
C GLU A 82 5.08 -12.90 -4.98
N ASP A 83 4.54 -13.94 -4.32
CA ASP A 83 3.95 -15.09 -5.01
C ASP A 83 2.57 -14.75 -5.55
N ILE A 84 2.35 -15.02 -6.84
CA ILE A 84 1.04 -14.80 -7.49
C ILE A 84 0.31 -16.07 -7.86
N ALA A 85 1.05 -17.17 -8.08
CA ALA A 85 0.48 -18.45 -8.41
C ALA A 85 1.49 -19.57 -8.14
N GLU A 86 0.98 -20.74 -7.76
CA GLU A 86 1.77 -21.96 -7.64
C GLU A 86 1.20 -23.05 -8.55
N ASP A 87 2.07 -23.90 -9.07
CA ASP A 87 1.72 -25.15 -9.74
C ASP A 87 2.69 -26.26 -9.33
N LYS A 88 2.30 -27.52 -9.54
CA LYS A 88 3.10 -28.67 -9.14
C LYS A 88 3.17 -29.71 -10.26
N CYS A 89 4.38 -29.91 -10.80
CA CYS A 89 4.68 -30.97 -11.76
C CYS A 89 5.28 -32.17 -11.03
N THR A 90 4.64 -33.35 -11.11
CA THR A 90 5.11 -34.54 -10.37
C THR A 90 5.38 -35.72 -11.28
N SER A 91 6.60 -36.27 -11.20
CA SER A 91 6.96 -37.59 -11.74
C SER A 91 6.81 -38.61 -10.61
N ALA A 92 5.63 -39.22 -10.50
CA ALA A 92 5.28 -40.03 -9.34
C ALA A 92 5.93 -41.43 -9.41
N CYS A 93 6.86 -41.71 -8.50
CA CYS A 93 7.50 -43.02 -8.38
C CYS A 93 6.45 -44.11 -8.13
N GLN A 94 6.48 -45.21 -8.90
CA GLN A 94 5.59 -46.36 -8.71
C GLN A 94 6.22 -47.48 -7.85
N GLY A 95 7.48 -47.32 -7.44
CA GLY A 95 8.21 -48.31 -6.64
C GLY A 95 8.78 -49.49 -7.44
N GLY A 96 9.63 -50.30 -6.79
CA GLY A 96 9.90 -51.69 -7.20
C GLY A 96 11.06 -51.98 -8.17
N LYS A 97 11.87 -50.99 -8.60
CA LYS A 97 12.95 -51.25 -9.58
C LYS A 97 14.39 -51.08 -9.09
N HIS A 98 14.68 -50.14 -8.20
CA HIS A 98 16.05 -49.80 -7.80
C HIS A 98 16.15 -49.61 -6.28
N LYS A 99 17.32 -49.85 -5.68
CA LYS A 99 17.47 -49.80 -4.22
C LYS A 99 17.68 -48.38 -3.68
N GLU A 100 18.34 -47.52 -4.46
CA GLU A 100 18.59 -46.13 -4.12
C GLU A 100 18.09 -45.18 -5.21
N HIS A 101 17.69 -43.97 -4.83
CA HIS A 101 17.20 -42.97 -5.79
C HIS A 101 18.25 -42.57 -6.84
N LYS A 102 19.54 -42.59 -6.48
CA LYS A 102 20.65 -42.31 -7.41
C LYS A 102 20.74 -43.30 -8.58
N GLU A 103 20.11 -44.46 -8.43
CA GLU A 103 20.05 -45.53 -9.44
C GLU A 103 18.73 -45.48 -10.23
N CYS A 104 17.83 -44.53 -9.97
CA CYS A 104 16.58 -44.39 -10.69
C CYS A 104 16.79 -43.82 -12.09
N ASP A 105 16.45 -44.59 -13.11
CA ASP A 105 16.53 -44.21 -14.53
C ASP A 105 15.20 -43.66 -15.08
N THR A 106 14.31 -43.18 -14.19
CA THR A 106 12.91 -42.75 -14.47
C THR A 106 11.95 -43.86 -14.92
N SER A 107 12.43 -45.09 -15.15
CA SER A 107 11.61 -46.17 -15.72
C SER A 107 10.52 -46.70 -14.80
N CYS A 108 10.51 -46.30 -13.52
CA CYS A 108 9.45 -46.60 -12.56
C CYS A 108 8.52 -45.41 -12.30
N ASP A 109 8.71 -44.27 -12.97
CA ASP A 109 7.93 -43.07 -12.72
C ASP A 109 6.68 -43.02 -13.62
N LYS A 110 5.58 -42.53 -13.06
CA LYS A 110 4.42 -42.09 -13.83
C LYS A 110 4.60 -40.61 -14.15
N ALA A 111 4.71 -40.29 -15.44
CA ALA A 111 4.83 -38.93 -15.92
C ALA A 111 3.63 -38.07 -15.48
N CYS A 112 3.89 -36.80 -15.20
CA CYS A 112 2.86 -35.81 -14.94
C CYS A 112 1.95 -35.67 -16.17
N THR A 113 0.63 -35.64 -15.95
CA THR A 113 -0.38 -35.45 -17.01
C THR A 113 -1.10 -34.11 -16.92
N VAL A 114 -0.70 -33.25 -15.97
CA VAL A 114 -1.33 -31.94 -15.74
C VAL A 114 -0.86 -30.97 -16.81
N ASP A 115 -1.79 -30.27 -17.47
CA ASP A 115 -1.43 -29.18 -18.38
C ASP A 115 -0.99 -27.96 -17.55
N HIS A 116 0.29 -27.61 -17.65
CA HIS A 116 0.89 -26.51 -16.90
C HIS A 116 0.81 -25.16 -17.63
N LYS A 117 0.05 -25.08 -18.73
CA LYS A 117 -0.23 -23.81 -19.42
C LYS A 117 -1.10 -22.90 -18.56
N LYS A 118 -0.60 -21.70 -18.28
CA LYS A 118 -1.34 -20.68 -17.52
C LYS A 118 -1.42 -19.36 -18.25
N GLU A 119 -2.50 -18.63 -17.98
CA GLU A 119 -2.62 -17.22 -18.33
C GLU A 119 -2.41 -16.39 -17.06
N LEU A 120 -1.31 -15.64 -17.00
CA LEU A 120 -0.99 -14.74 -15.90
C LEU A 120 -1.20 -13.30 -16.36
N LYS A 121 -1.50 -12.38 -15.44
CA LYS A 121 -1.47 -10.95 -15.76
C LYS A 121 -0.02 -10.53 -15.99
N ALA A 122 0.26 -9.72 -17.00
CA ALA A 122 1.61 -9.18 -17.24
C ALA A 122 2.06 -8.28 -16.07
N MET A 123 1.10 -7.52 -15.52
CA MET A 123 1.29 -6.67 -14.35
C MET A 123 0.06 -6.81 -13.43
N SER A 124 0.32 -6.94 -12.14
CA SER A 124 -0.68 -7.24 -11.10
C SER A 124 -1.23 -5.97 -10.45
N HIS A 125 -0.34 -5.02 -10.15
CA HIS A 125 -0.63 -3.83 -9.37
C HIS A 125 0.20 -2.61 -9.81
N PHE A 126 -0.46 -1.46 -9.83
CA PHE A 126 0.19 -0.16 -9.86
C PHE A 126 -0.02 0.50 -8.50
N ALA A 127 1.08 0.71 -7.79
CA ALA A 127 1.09 1.57 -6.62
C ALA A 127 1.46 2.98 -7.12
N PRO A 128 0.47 3.84 -7.48
CA PRO A 128 0.77 5.21 -7.85
C PRO A 128 1.49 5.86 -6.68
N ILE A 129 2.43 6.76 -6.99
CA ILE A 129 2.92 7.63 -5.92
C ILE A 129 1.74 8.46 -5.45
N GLY A 130 1.56 8.58 -4.12
CA GLY A 130 0.38 9.21 -3.53
C GLY A 130 0.02 10.55 -4.18
N ARG A 131 -1.25 10.98 -4.06
CA ARG A 131 -1.81 12.18 -4.72
C ARG A 131 -0.88 13.41 -4.64
N GLY A 132 -0.14 13.57 -3.54
CA GLY A 132 0.88 14.62 -3.35
C GLY A 132 2.04 14.60 -4.36
N GLN A 133 2.61 13.44 -4.69
CA GLN A 133 3.71 13.37 -5.67
C GLN A 133 3.21 13.56 -7.10
N GLY A 134 2.00 13.09 -7.42
CA GLY A 134 1.37 13.40 -8.71
C GLY A 134 1.26 14.91 -8.93
N ARG A 135 0.78 15.64 -7.91
CA ARG A 135 0.74 17.11 -7.90
C ARG A 135 2.14 17.75 -7.92
N ALA A 136 3.16 17.10 -7.36
CA ALA A 136 4.54 17.61 -7.37
C ALA A 136 5.25 17.44 -8.72
N ASN A 137 5.10 16.29 -9.38
CA ASN A 137 5.59 16.04 -10.75
C ASN A 137 4.99 17.05 -11.73
N GLY A 138 3.71 17.30 -11.55
CA GLY A 138 3.22 18.63 -11.25
C GLY A 138 3.38 19.80 -12.20
N ARG A 139 3.23 20.97 -11.62
CA ARG A 139 4.27 21.62 -10.81
C ARG A 139 5.67 21.52 -11.41
N GLN A 140 6.47 20.46 -11.26
CA GLN A 140 7.81 20.45 -11.88
C GLN A 140 7.78 20.65 -13.40
N ILE A 141 6.89 19.96 -14.13
CA ILE A 141 6.72 20.20 -15.57
C ILE A 141 6.24 21.63 -15.82
N ARG A 142 5.20 22.09 -15.10
CA ARG A 142 4.63 23.43 -15.25
C ARG A 142 5.66 24.53 -15.03
N GLU A 143 6.45 24.44 -13.98
CA GLU A 143 7.52 25.37 -13.62
C GLU A 143 8.60 25.39 -14.71
N LYS A 144 9.00 24.21 -15.22
CA LYS A 144 9.99 24.11 -16.29
C LYS A 144 9.47 24.71 -17.61
N VAL A 145 8.24 24.37 -18.01
CA VAL A 145 7.58 24.94 -19.20
C VAL A 145 7.45 26.45 -19.09
N THR A 146 7.01 26.95 -17.93
CA THR A 146 6.86 28.39 -17.67
C THR A 146 8.21 29.10 -17.72
N ALA A 147 9.26 28.49 -17.15
CA ALA A 147 10.61 29.03 -17.21
C ALA A 147 11.15 29.10 -18.65
N ILE A 148 10.96 28.05 -19.45
CA ILE A 148 11.34 28.03 -20.87
C ILE A 148 10.58 29.11 -21.64
N ALA A 149 9.26 29.18 -21.46
CA ALA A 149 8.42 30.13 -22.15
C ALA A 149 8.79 31.58 -21.83
N LYS A 150 9.02 31.88 -20.54
CA LYS A 150 9.46 33.21 -20.09
C LYS A 150 10.84 33.56 -20.65
N ASP A 151 11.79 32.62 -20.63
CA ASP A 151 13.13 32.84 -21.19
C ASP A 151 13.10 33.07 -22.71
N MET A 152 12.16 32.42 -23.39
CA MET A 152 11.98 32.52 -24.84
C MET A 152 11.00 33.63 -25.25
N ASP A 153 10.32 34.31 -24.32
CA ASP A 153 9.25 35.26 -24.64
C ASP A 153 8.15 34.64 -25.52
N ILE A 154 7.76 33.41 -25.19
CA ILE A 154 6.67 32.67 -25.84
C ILE A 154 5.48 32.67 -24.88
N GLU A 155 4.28 32.91 -25.41
CA GLU A 155 3.05 32.82 -24.63
C GLU A 155 2.80 31.34 -24.27
N ALA A 156 3.14 30.92 -23.05
CA ALA A 156 2.84 29.58 -22.58
C ALA A 156 1.47 29.52 -21.93
N ILE A 157 0.60 28.70 -22.53
CA ILE A 157 -0.58 28.19 -21.86
C ILE A 157 -0.22 26.80 -21.35
N ALA A 158 0.21 26.69 -20.09
CA ALA A 158 0.54 25.40 -19.49
C ALA A 158 -0.72 24.72 -18.92
N TYR A 159 -1.56 24.14 -19.78
CA TYR A 159 -2.58 23.20 -19.31
C TYR A 159 -1.94 21.85 -19.06
N TRP A 160 -1.57 21.60 -17.81
CA TRP A 160 -1.40 20.24 -17.35
C TRP A 160 -2.75 19.74 -16.84
N ASN A 161 -3.57 19.25 -17.78
CA ASN A 161 -4.78 18.48 -17.50
C ASN A 161 -4.86 17.36 -18.55
N LEU A 162 -5.10 16.13 -18.08
CA LEU A 162 -5.47 14.90 -18.83
C LEU A 162 -4.39 14.12 -19.63
N GLY A 163 -3.28 14.71 -20.10
CA GLY A 163 -2.31 13.94 -20.92
C GLY A 163 -1.61 12.78 -20.20
N THR A 164 -1.34 12.92 -18.89
CA THR A 164 -0.77 11.84 -18.07
C THR A 164 -1.81 10.86 -17.55
N SER A 165 -3.09 11.24 -17.40
CA SER A 165 -4.13 10.27 -17.08
C SER A 165 -4.35 9.29 -18.22
N ASP A 166 -4.24 9.75 -19.46
CA ASP A 166 -4.40 8.88 -20.64
C ASP A 166 -3.21 7.92 -20.78
N LYS A 167 -1.97 8.39 -20.56
CA LYS A 167 -0.80 7.49 -20.58
C LYS A 167 -0.76 6.54 -19.38
N VAL A 168 -1.19 6.98 -18.20
CA VAL A 168 -1.39 6.10 -17.05
C VAL A 168 -2.53 5.11 -17.31
N ALA A 169 -3.60 5.50 -17.99
CA ALA A 169 -4.69 4.62 -18.40
C ALA A 169 -4.24 3.62 -19.48
N GLU A 170 -3.35 4.00 -20.40
CA GLU A 170 -2.70 3.10 -21.36
C GLU A 170 -1.77 2.11 -20.65
N ILE A 171 -0.99 2.56 -19.67
CA ILE A 171 -0.19 1.69 -18.81
C ILE A 171 -1.12 0.73 -18.06
N GLN A 172 -2.21 1.22 -17.47
CA GLN A 172 -3.24 0.39 -16.81
C GLN A 172 -3.96 -0.56 -17.78
N LYS A 173 -4.07 -0.20 -19.07
CA LYS A 173 -4.62 -1.07 -20.11
C LYS A 173 -3.61 -2.16 -20.48
N ALA A 174 -2.33 -1.81 -20.64
CA ALA A 174 -1.24 -2.77 -20.80
C ALA A 174 -1.11 -3.68 -19.56
N MET A 175 -1.45 -3.20 -18.36
CA MET A 175 -1.50 -4.03 -17.13
C MET A 175 -2.56 -5.12 -17.20
N LYS A 176 -3.62 -4.94 -18.00
CA LYS A 176 -4.68 -5.95 -18.16
C LYS A 176 -4.31 -7.03 -19.17
N GLU A 177 -3.20 -6.87 -19.89
CA GLU A 177 -2.74 -7.90 -20.83
C GLU A 177 -2.34 -9.16 -20.07
N LYS A 178 -2.74 -10.30 -20.61
CA LYS A 178 -2.38 -11.60 -20.07
C LYS A 178 -1.22 -12.18 -20.86
N ILE A 179 -0.20 -12.63 -20.14
CA ILE A 179 0.87 -13.43 -20.70
C ILE A 179 0.50 -14.90 -20.60
N LYS A 180 0.75 -15.64 -21.67
CA LYS A 180 0.63 -17.11 -21.69
C LYS A 180 1.99 -17.69 -21.31
N VAL A 181 2.02 -18.47 -20.25
CA VAL A 181 3.21 -19.18 -19.80
C VAL A 181 3.01 -20.68 -19.98
N ASP A 182 4.04 -21.35 -20.47
CA ASP A 182 4.09 -22.81 -20.61
C ASP A 182 5.47 -23.28 -20.15
N PRO A 183 5.62 -23.64 -18.86
CA PRO A 183 6.89 -24.13 -18.34
C PRO A 183 7.17 -25.58 -18.77
N GLY A 184 6.25 -26.23 -19.49
CA GLY A 184 6.29 -27.65 -19.78
C GLY A 184 6.24 -28.52 -18.52
N HIS A 185 6.92 -29.66 -18.56
CA HIS A 185 7.01 -30.59 -17.43
C HIS A 185 8.43 -30.61 -16.85
N PRO A 186 8.78 -29.71 -15.92
CA PRO A 186 10.14 -29.62 -15.37
C PRO A 186 10.57 -30.88 -14.58
N SER A 187 9.64 -31.78 -14.23
CA SER A 187 9.97 -33.06 -13.59
C SER A 187 10.29 -34.18 -14.59
N LYS A 188 10.14 -33.97 -15.91
CA LYS A 188 10.20 -35.04 -16.93
C LYS A 188 11.50 -35.85 -16.89
N ASP A 189 12.62 -35.18 -16.65
CA ASP A 189 13.95 -35.81 -16.64
C ASP A 189 14.51 -35.96 -15.21
N LYS A 190 13.68 -35.66 -14.19
CA LYS A 190 14.05 -35.77 -12.78
C LYS A 190 13.33 -36.97 -12.17
N PRO A 191 14.04 -38.07 -11.90
CA PRO A 191 13.41 -39.28 -11.40
C PRO A 191 12.69 -39.02 -10.07
N CYS A 192 11.54 -39.64 -9.87
CA CYS A 192 10.79 -39.61 -8.62
C CYS A 192 10.60 -38.20 -8.01
N THR A 193 10.58 -37.13 -8.80
CA THR A 193 10.68 -35.76 -8.29
C THR A 193 9.36 -35.02 -8.48
N SER A 194 8.92 -34.32 -7.43
CA SER A 194 7.94 -33.25 -7.54
C SER A 194 8.66 -31.91 -7.67
N VAL A 195 8.26 -31.10 -8.64
CA VAL A 195 8.75 -29.74 -8.81
C VAL A 195 7.58 -28.78 -8.56
N ALA A 196 7.70 -27.94 -7.54
CA ALA A 196 6.84 -26.79 -7.33
C ALA A 196 7.31 -25.64 -8.23
N MET A 197 6.36 -25.01 -8.92
CA MET A 197 6.55 -23.90 -9.84
C MET A 197 5.87 -22.68 -9.23
N ARG A 198 6.66 -21.76 -8.68
CA ARG A 198 6.18 -20.51 -8.10
C ARG A 198 6.33 -19.38 -9.09
N TYR A 199 5.22 -18.79 -9.49
CA TYR A 199 5.22 -17.57 -10.27
C TYR A 199 5.25 -16.39 -9.34
N VAL A 200 6.17 -15.47 -9.61
CA VAL A 200 6.39 -14.30 -8.77
C VAL A 200 6.22 -13.01 -9.56
N GLU A 201 5.89 -11.97 -8.82
CA GLU A 201 5.90 -10.59 -9.31
C GLU A 201 7.07 -9.83 -8.69
N ARG A 202 7.71 -8.97 -9.49
CA ARG A 202 8.84 -8.15 -9.04
C ARG A 202 8.48 -6.67 -9.11
N PRO A 203 8.82 -5.86 -8.10
CA PRO A 203 8.56 -4.43 -8.13
C PRO A 203 9.58 -3.67 -8.99
N TYR A 204 9.07 -2.78 -9.82
CA TYR A 204 9.82 -1.84 -10.65
C TYR A 204 9.38 -0.42 -10.34
N THR A 205 10.31 0.52 -10.45
CA THR A 205 9.99 1.95 -10.45
C THR A 205 9.66 2.39 -11.87
N LEU A 206 8.48 2.95 -12.07
CA LEU A 206 8.08 3.59 -13.32
C LEU A 206 8.68 4.99 -13.39
N ASN A 207 9.61 5.19 -14.32
CA ASN A 207 10.19 6.50 -14.60
C ASN A 207 9.63 7.02 -15.92
N VAL A 208 9.16 8.25 -15.93
CA VAL A 208 8.71 8.96 -17.13
C VAL A 208 9.70 10.09 -17.40
N GLN A 209 10.31 10.06 -18.57
CA GLN A 209 11.19 11.12 -19.07
C GLN A 209 10.35 12.03 -19.98
N VAL A 210 10.34 13.32 -19.67
CA VAL A 210 9.59 14.35 -20.38
C VAL A 210 10.60 15.22 -21.12
N ASN A 211 10.52 15.27 -22.44
CA ASN A 211 11.36 16.13 -23.27
C ASN A 211 10.52 17.32 -23.73
N ILE A 212 11.00 18.54 -23.43
CA ILE A 212 10.35 19.80 -23.80
C ILE A 212 11.21 20.45 -24.86
N SER A 213 10.72 20.52 -26.10
CA SER A 213 11.41 21.12 -27.23
C SER A 213 10.75 22.43 -27.65
N VAL A 214 11.54 23.44 -28.01
CA VAL A 214 11.04 24.64 -28.69
C VAL A 214 11.43 24.56 -30.15
N ILE A 215 10.42 24.48 -31.00
CA ILE A 215 10.56 24.38 -32.45
C ILE A 215 10.15 25.72 -33.05
N VAL A 216 11.06 26.32 -33.81
CA VAL A 216 10.76 27.49 -34.64
C VAL A 216 10.57 27.05 -36.08
N ARG A 217 9.55 27.61 -36.71
CA ARG A 217 9.31 27.53 -38.15
C ARG A 217 9.62 28.89 -38.76
N ASP A 218 10.66 28.95 -39.57
CA ASP A 218 11.00 30.18 -40.28
C ASP A 218 10.00 30.51 -41.40
N VAL A 219 10.17 31.68 -42.03
CA VAL A 219 9.33 32.13 -43.16
C VAL A 219 9.38 31.21 -44.39
N THR A 220 10.36 30.30 -44.48
CA THR A 220 10.47 29.30 -45.55
C THR A 220 9.74 28.00 -45.21
N GLY A 221 9.21 27.87 -43.99
CA GLY A 221 8.58 26.67 -43.47
C GLY A 221 9.55 25.66 -42.87
N LYS A 222 10.86 25.98 -42.80
CA LYS A 222 11.87 25.08 -42.23
C LYS A 222 11.72 25.06 -40.71
N LYS A 223 11.61 23.85 -40.15
CA LYS A 223 11.55 23.61 -38.70
C LYS A 223 12.96 23.44 -38.14
N GLU A 224 13.24 24.10 -37.03
CA GLU A 224 14.50 23.98 -36.29
C GLU A 224 14.17 23.90 -34.78
N THR A 225 14.66 22.85 -34.11
CA THR A 225 14.61 22.78 -32.64
C THR A 225 15.74 23.64 -32.08
N ILE A 226 15.38 24.73 -31.42
CA ILE A 226 16.35 25.70 -30.88
C ILE A 226 16.63 25.50 -29.40
N ARG A 227 15.79 24.72 -28.71
CA ARG A 227 15.97 24.36 -27.30
C ARG A 227 15.34 23.01 -27.03
N SER A 228 16.00 22.21 -26.19
CA SER A 228 15.48 20.97 -25.65
C SER A 228 15.87 20.85 -24.18
N ASP A 229 14.89 20.57 -23.32
CA ASP A 229 15.07 20.34 -21.89
C ASP A 229 14.44 18.99 -21.53
N GLU A 230 15.06 18.30 -20.57
CA GLU A 230 14.61 16.99 -20.10
C GLU A 230 14.21 17.04 -18.62
N ILE A 231 13.13 16.34 -18.26
CA ILE A 231 12.71 16.12 -16.88
C ILE A 231 12.52 14.62 -16.66
N ASN A 232 13.15 14.07 -15.64
CA ASN A 232 12.93 12.68 -15.22
C ASN A 232 12.00 12.65 -14.01
N LEU A 233 10.85 12.00 -14.16
CA LEU A 233 9.82 11.89 -13.14
C LEU A 233 9.73 10.44 -12.67
N ASN A 234 9.71 10.23 -11.37
CA ASN A 234 9.25 8.97 -10.80
C ASN A 234 7.72 9.02 -10.74
N CYS A 235 7.03 8.02 -11.28
CA CYS A 235 5.57 7.97 -11.38
C CYS A 235 4.92 6.86 -10.54
N GLY A 236 5.70 5.95 -9.96
CA GLY A 236 5.14 4.91 -9.08
C GLY A 236 5.96 3.65 -9.05
N SER A 237 5.43 2.67 -8.31
CA SER A 237 5.90 1.29 -8.42
C SER A 237 4.89 0.49 -9.23
N VAL A 238 5.38 -0.29 -10.19
CA VAL A 238 4.62 -1.30 -10.92
C VAL A 238 5.16 -2.68 -10.55
N TYR A 239 4.28 -3.66 -10.44
CA TYR A 239 4.68 -5.04 -10.22
C TYR A 239 4.51 -5.81 -11.53
N VAL A 240 5.61 -6.41 -11.98
CA VAL A 240 5.66 -7.13 -13.26
C VAL A 240 5.85 -8.61 -12.98
N THR A 241 5.01 -9.43 -13.59
CA THR A 241 5.09 -10.88 -13.48
C THR A 241 6.32 -11.41 -14.18
N ASP A 242 7.12 -12.22 -13.46
CA ASP A 242 8.20 -13.00 -14.06
C ASP A 242 7.58 -14.17 -14.83
N PRO A 243 7.73 -14.24 -16.17
CA PRO A 243 7.16 -15.34 -16.95
C PRO A 243 7.83 -16.68 -16.63
N THR A 244 9.01 -16.66 -16.01
CA THR A 244 9.76 -17.84 -15.64
C THR A 244 9.46 -18.20 -14.18
N PRO A 245 8.81 -19.35 -13.92
CA PRO A 245 8.54 -19.76 -12.55
C PRO A 245 9.84 -20.12 -11.82
N LEU A 246 9.89 -19.78 -10.53
CA LEU A 246 10.89 -20.31 -9.61
C LEU A 246 10.60 -21.79 -9.35
N LEU A 247 11.59 -22.63 -9.59
CA LEU A 247 11.46 -24.08 -9.46
C LEU A 247 12.06 -24.55 -8.14
N THR A 248 11.27 -25.26 -7.35
CA THR A 248 11.75 -25.98 -6.16
C THR A 248 11.47 -27.46 -6.32
N ASP A 249 12.51 -28.30 -6.30
CA ASP A 249 12.35 -29.74 -6.43
C ASP A 249 12.32 -30.46 -5.07
N THR A 250 11.64 -31.60 -5.05
CA THR A 250 11.56 -32.49 -3.90
C THR A 250 11.55 -33.93 -4.41
N VAL A 251 12.51 -34.72 -3.95
CA VAL A 251 12.64 -36.14 -4.31
C VAL A 251 11.68 -36.97 -3.46
N ASN A 252 10.75 -37.65 -4.13
CA ASN A 252 9.66 -38.48 -3.58
C ASN A 252 9.79 -39.94 -4.08
N CYS A 253 10.88 -40.63 -3.75
CA CYS A 253 11.14 -41.99 -4.23
C CYS A 253 10.48 -43.07 -3.35
N LEU A 254 9.73 -43.99 -3.97
CA LEU A 254 9.06 -45.13 -3.32
C LEU A 254 9.80 -46.47 -3.50
N CYS A 255 10.94 -46.52 -4.18
CA CYS A 255 11.62 -47.79 -4.49
C CYS A 255 12.34 -48.46 -3.31
N LYS A 256 12.30 -47.84 -2.12
CA LYS A 256 12.83 -48.42 -0.88
C LYS A 256 11.70 -49.19 -0.18
N GLU A 257 11.67 -50.52 -0.30
CA GLU A 257 10.84 -51.38 0.55
C GLU A 257 11.31 -51.28 2.01
N GLU A 258 10.82 -50.26 2.70
CA GLU A 258 10.22 -50.40 4.01
C GLU A 258 8.97 -49.54 3.89
N LYS A 259 7.77 -50.10 4.09
CA LYS A 259 6.62 -49.22 4.35
C LYS A 259 7.01 -48.38 5.56
N PRO A 260 7.23 -47.07 5.43
CA PRO A 260 7.28 -46.24 6.61
C PRO A 260 5.90 -46.42 7.25
N LYS A 261 5.85 -46.75 8.54
CA LYS A 261 4.69 -46.35 9.34
C LYS A 261 4.56 -44.85 9.11
N THR A 262 3.62 -44.47 8.25
CA THR A 262 3.22 -43.09 7.95
C THR A 262 4.28 -42.06 8.37
N ALA A 263 5.36 -42.00 7.60
CA ALA A 263 6.13 -40.77 7.52
C ALA A 263 5.26 -39.80 6.70
N THR A 264 4.23 -39.28 7.35
CA THR A 264 3.70 -37.97 6.99
C THR A 264 4.88 -37.01 7.00
N GLY A 265 4.94 -36.17 5.98
CA GLY A 265 6.05 -35.25 5.74
C GLY A 265 6.44 -34.51 7.02
N LEU A 266 7.74 -34.28 7.12
CA LEU A 266 8.32 -33.30 8.05
C LEU A 266 7.43 -32.05 8.12
N PRO A 267 7.03 -31.55 9.31
CA PRO A 267 6.56 -30.19 9.41
C PRO A 267 7.78 -29.28 9.28
N ARG A 268 7.85 -28.51 8.19
CA ARG A 268 8.61 -27.27 8.16
C ARG A 268 7.74 -26.19 8.79
N ILE A 269 8.32 -25.41 9.70
CA ILE A 269 7.73 -24.18 10.23
C ILE A 269 7.78 -23.14 9.11
N TRP A 270 6.60 -22.58 8.81
CA TRP A 270 6.15 -21.60 7.80
C TRP A 270 7.16 -20.91 6.85
N ASP A 271 6.83 -20.87 5.55
CA ASP A 271 7.48 -20.07 4.49
C ASP A 271 6.58 -18.99 3.86
N GLY A 272 5.46 -18.63 4.50
CA GLY A 272 4.69 -17.43 4.16
C GLY A 272 3.25 -17.62 3.66
N SER A 273 2.72 -18.85 3.49
CA SER A 273 1.34 -19.02 2.96
C SER A 273 0.33 -19.84 3.78
N THR A 274 0.69 -20.86 4.58
CA THR A 274 -0.24 -21.53 5.55
C THR A 274 0.49 -22.22 6.72
N TYR A 275 -0.13 -22.28 7.91
CA TYR A 275 0.34 -23.09 9.03
C TYR A 275 -0.20 -24.53 8.92
N ASP A 276 0.66 -25.50 8.63
CA ASP A 276 0.37 -26.93 8.81
C ASP A 276 1.23 -27.47 9.95
N GLY A 277 0.63 -27.74 11.12
CA GLY A 277 1.43 -28.24 12.25
C GLY A 277 0.75 -28.47 13.61
N PHE A 278 -0.58 -28.59 13.70
CA PHE A 278 -1.23 -29.01 14.95
C PHE A 278 -2.10 -30.24 14.72
N LEU A 279 -1.80 -31.33 15.44
CA LEU A 279 -2.73 -32.45 15.57
C LEU A 279 -3.96 -32.00 16.40
N ALA A 280 -5.11 -32.62 16.11
CA ALA A 280 -6.39 -32.32 16.77
C ALA A 280 -6.40 -32.57 18.29
N ASP A 281 -5.32 -33.12 18.86
CA ASP A 281 -5.15 -33.42 20.28
C ASP A 281 -4.09 -32.57 21.00
N ASN A 282 -3.60 -31.49 20.38
CA ASN A 282 -2.56 -30.59 20.92
C ASN A 282 -1.17 -31.22 21.16
N SER A 283 -0.83 -32.33 20.51
CA SER A 283 0.56 -32.81 20.47
C SER A 283 1.34 -32.22 19.30
N LEU A 284 2.56 -31.73 19.59
CA LEU A 284 3.54 -31.29 18.61
C LEU A 284 4.29 -32.55 18.12
N GLU A 285 3.70 -33.34 17.23
CA GLU A 285 4.41 -34.49 16.64
C GLU A 285 5.39 -34.02 15.57
N GLY A 286 6.61 -33.72 16.03
CA GLY A 286 7.74 -33.37 15.18
C GLY A 286 9.09 -33.69 15.79
N TYR A 287 9.17 -34.58 16.79
CA TYR A 287 10.36 -35.34 17.22
C TYR A 287 9.87 -36.34 18.27
N ASN A 288 9.73 -37.62 17.91
CA ASN A 288 9.36 -38.67 18.86
C ASN A 288 10.48 -39.03 19.86
N HIS A 289 11.38 -38.07 20.16
CA HIS A 289 12.38 -38.15 21.23
C HIS A 289 12.62 -36.82 21.97
N LEU A 290 11.91 -35.72 21.67
CA LEU A 290 12.11 -34.43 22.36
C LEU A 290 10.77 -33.72 22.60
N SER A 291 9.98 -34.23 23.55
CA SER A 291 8.84 -33.56 24.19
C SER A 291 9.26 -32.29 24.95
N GLY A 292 9.54 -31.22 24.22
CA GLY A 292 9.77 -29.89 24.79
C GLY A 292 8.45 -29.16 25.02
N TYR A 293 8.08 -28.93 26.28
CA TYR A 293 6.90 -28.15 26.65
C TYR A 293 7.21 -26.65 26.53
N VAL A 294 6.46 -25.89 25.72
CA VAL A 294 6.44 -24.43 25.82
C VAL A 294 5.48 -24.03 26.93
N ASN A 295 5.95 -23.31 27.94
CA ASN A 295 5.10 -22.81 29.02
C ASN A 295 4.74 -21.35 28.73
N ILE A 296 3.48 -21.09 28.38
CA ILE A 296 2.95 -19.75 28.16
C ILE A 296 2.01 -19.41 29.31
N THR A 297 2.31 -18.35 30.04
CA THR A 297 1.47 -17.84 31.14
C THR A 297 1.11 -16.39 30.90
N GLY A 298 -0.13 -16.01 31.22
CA GLY A 298 -0.57 -14.62 31.16
C GLY A 298 0.16 -13.77 32.20
N GLN A 299 0.19 -12.46 32.01
CA GLN A 299 0.52 -11.53 33.09
C GLN A 299 -0.60 -10.51 33.27
N ASN A 300 -1.00 -9.91 32.15
CA ASN A 300 -2.05 -8.92 32.02
C ASN A 300 -2.47 -8.87 30.54
N MET A 301 -3.33 -7.92 30.18
CA MET A 301 -3.88 -7.80 28.82
C MET A 301 -2.85 -7.50 27.73
N ASN A 302 -1.64 -7.05 28.12
CA ASN A 302 -0.58 -6.62 27.21
C ASN A 302 0.59 -7.59 27.15
N TYR A 303 0.71 -8.53 28.10
CA TYR A 303 1.90 -9.36 28.22
C TYR A 303 1.62 -10.80 28.62
N CYS A 304 2.39 -11.69 28.00
CA CYS A 304 2.58 -13.07 28.42
C CYS A 304 4.05 -13.32 28.78
N THR A 305 4.27 -14.39 29.52
CA THR A 305 5.59 -15.00 29.70
C THR A 305 5.65 -16.27 28.87
N VAL A 306 6.67 -16.42 28.03
CA VAL A 306 6.92 -17.62 27.22
C VAL A 306 8.23 -18.25 27.68
N GLY A 307 8.18 -19.46 28.20
CA GLY A 307 9.36 -20.26 28.57
C GLY A 307 9.51 -21.48 27.66
N LEU A 308 10.75 -21.79 27.29
CA LEU A 308 11.07 -23.08 26.64
C LEU A 308 11.36 -24.13 27.71
N GLY A 309 10.75 -25.30 27.58
CA GLY A 309 11.12 -26.49 28.34
C GLY A 309 12.49 -27.03 27.91
N GLU A 310 13.09 -27.88 28.75
CA GLU A 310 14.47 -28.35 28.59
C GLU A 310 14.77 -29.05 27.25
N MET A 311 13.75 -29.56 26.55
CA MET A 311 13.88 -30.33 25.31
C MET A 311 13.51 -29.57 24.02
N THR A 312 13.03 -28.33 24.10
CA THR A 312 12.72 -27.54 22.89
C THR A 312 14.00 -26.89 22.37
N GLN A 313 14.44 -27.15 21.13
CA GLN A 313 15.68 -26.60 20.57
C GLN A 313 15.50 -25.19 19.99
N LEU A 314 14.38 -25.00 19.28
CA LEU A 314 14.03 -23.76 18.59
C LEU A 314 12.52 -23.62 18.59
N CYS A 315 12.02 -22.41 18.83
CA CYS A 315 10.62 -22.07 18.72
C CYS A 315 10.47 -20.69 18.08
N GLU A 316 9.61 -20.60 17.07
CA GLU A 316 9.29 -19.37 16.38
C GLU A 316 7.77 -19.16 16.41
N PHE A 317 7.34 -18.01 16.92
CA PHE A 317 5.96 -17.57 16.88
C PHE A 317 5.91 -16.26 16.11
N PRO A 318 5.40 -16.22 14.87
CA PRO A 318 5.22 -14.96 14.19
C PRO A 318 4.04 -14.18 14.80
N ALA A 319 4.04 -12.87 14.57
CA ALA A 319 2.94 -11.99 14.91
C ALA A 319 1.64 -12.51 14.30
N GLY A 320 0.58 -12.54 15.10
CA GLY A 320 -0.70 -13.17 14.75
C GLY A 320 -0.91 -14.57 15.32
N THR A 321 0.12 -15.18 15.93
CA THR A 321 -0.06 -16.42 16.71
C THR A 321 -1.06 -16.19 17.86
N ILE A 322 -2.04 -17.08 18.02
CA ILE A 322 -3.04 -17.00 19.09
C ILE A 322 -2.60 -17.85 20.27
N PHE A 323 -2.68 -17.29 21.46
CA PHE A 323 -2.58 -17.99 22.73
C PHE A 323 -3.99 -18.26 23.25
N VAL A 324 -4.37 -19.54 23.26
CA VAL A 324 -5.68 -20.01 23.71
C VAL A 324 -5.56 -20.46 25.18
N PRO A 325 -6.37 -19.92 26.10
CA PRO A 325 -6.31 -20.33 27.51
C PRO A 325 -6.77 -21.77 27.67
N ASP A 326 -6.07 -22.55 28.48
CA ASP A 326 -6.35 -23.97 28.69
C ASP A 326 -7.68 -24.22 29.40
N ASP A 327 -8.07 -23.30 30.29
CA ASP A 327 -9.28 -23.38 31.10
C ASP A 327 -10.51 -22.68 30.48
N GLY A 328 -10.31 -21.96 29.37
CA GLY A 328 -11.35 -21.15 28.72
C GLY A 328 -11.91 -19.99 29.57
N SER A 329 -11.33 -19.70 30.74
CA SER A 329 -11.87 -18.72 31.71
C SER A 329 -11.48 -17.27 31.39
N SER A 330 -10.42 -17.10 30.61
CA SER A 330 -9.80 -15.81 30.29
C SER A 330 -9.91 -15.49 28.79
N GLN A 331 -9.55 -14.27 28.41
CA GLN A 331 -9.45 -13.86 27.01
C GLN A 331 -8.39 -14.67 26.26
N ARG A 332 -8.67 -14.98 24.98
CA ARG A 332 -7.61 -15.35 24.03
C ARG A 332 -6.71 -14.14 23.79
N MET A 333 -5.44 -14.40 23.55
CA MET A 333 -4.44 -13.39 23.26
C MET A 333 -3.82 -13.62 21.90
N VAL A 334 -3.49 -12.55 21.17
CA VAL A 334 -2.74 -12.60 19.92
C VAL A 334 -1.36 -12.00 20.16
N LEU A 335 -0.32 -12.68 19.68
CA LEU A 335 1.04 -12.20 19.73
C LEU A 335 1.22 -11.02 18.77
N SER A 336 1.70 -9.88 19.28
CA SER A 336 1.78 -8.62 18.52
C SER A 336 3.15 -8.38 17.88
N GLN A 337 4.06 -9.36 17.95
CA GLN A 337 5.45 -9.27 17.50
C GLN A 337 5.95 -10.65 17.13
N ASP A 338 6.97 -10.73 16.28
CA ASP A 338 7.63 -12.01 16.05
C ASP A 338 8.47 -12.38 17.28
N VAL A 339 8.42 -13.66 17.63
CA VAL A 339 9.15 -14.23 18.76
C VAL A 339 9.99 -15.38 18.23
N PHE A 340 11.29 -15.27 18.43
CA PHE A 340 12.25 -16.31 18.11
C PHE A 340 12.99 -16.71 19.39
N MET A 341 12.89 -17.97 19.79
CA MET A 341 13.53 -18.50 20.98
C MET A 341 14.36 -19.73 20.64
N THR A 342 15.64 -19.72 21.02
CA THR A 342 16.52 -20.89 20.93
C THR A 342 16.88 -21.38 22.31
N ASN A 343 17.04 -22.70 22.45
CA ASN A 343 17.62 -23.29 23.64
C ASN A 343 19.14 -23.42 23.45
N PRO A 344 19.93 -22.70 24.25
CA PRO A 344 21.38 -22.64 24.08
C PRO A 344 22.07 -23.99 24.31
N ARG A 345 21.40 -25.00 24.91
CA ARG A 345 21.97 -26.33 25.16
C ARG A 345 22.26 -27.15 23.88
N TRP A 346 21.74 -26.77 22.71
CA TRP A 346 21.74 -27.63 21.50
C TRP A 346 22.53 -27.10 20.29
N GLY A 347 23.30 -26.01 20.41
CA GLY A 347 24.07 -25.47 19.28
C GLY A 347 25.49 -24.98 19.64
N PRO A 348 26.55 -25.40 18.90
CA PRO A 348 27.93 -24.90 19.12
C PRO A 348 28.12 -23.40 18.76
N LEU A 349 27.16 -22.80 18.06
CA LEU A 349 27.13 -21.37 17.73
C LEU A 349 26.55 -20.50 18.87
N ALA A 350 25.67 -21.03 19.71
CA ALA A 350 25.06 -20.28 20.82
C ALA A 350 26.08 -19.92 21.92
N SER A 351 27.09 -20.77 22.11
CA SER A 351 28.23 -20.52 23.01
C SER A 351 29.22 -19.47 22.50
N MET A 352 29.11 -19.01 21.25
CA MET A 352 30.00 -17.99 20.66
C MET A 352 29.48 -16.56 20.83
N ILE A 353 28.26 -16.36 21.35
CA ILE A 353 27.68 -15.03 21.62
C ILE A 353 27.81 -14.74 23.12
N PRO A 354 28.66 -13.78 23.55
CA PRO A 354 28.83 -13.46 24.96
C PRO A 354 27.51 -12.99 25.60
N GLY A 355 27.05 -13.67 26.66
CA GLY A 355 25.84 -13.33 27.42
C GLY A 355 24.74 -14.41 27.47
N PHE A 356 24.88 -15.53 26.75
CA PHE A 356 23.92 -16.64 26.78
C PHE A 356 24.19 -17.61 27.94
N THR A 357 23.32 -17.65 28.96
CA THR A 357 23.34 -18.64 30.05
C THR A 357 22.49 -19.87 29.73
N GLN A 358 22.80 -20.98 30.40
CA GLN A 358 22.34 -22.36 30.13
C GLN A 358 20.83 -22.63 30.31
N ASP A 359 20.08 -21.62 30.77
CA ASP A 359 18.63 -21.57 30.82
C ASP A 359 18.22 -20.23 30.18
N SER A 360 17.54 -20.25 29.04
CA SER A 360 16.93 -19.03 28.50
C SER A 360 15.80 -18.64 29.46
N PRO A 361 15.92 -17.54 30.23
CA PRO A 361 14.88 -17.16 31.17
C PRO A 361 13.57 -16.95 30.40
N PRO A 362 12.41 -17.24 31.01
CA PRO A 362 11.14 -17.01 30.35
C PRO A 362 11.05 -15.58 29.82
N MET A 363 10.73 -15.45 28.54
CA MET A 363 10.69 -14.17 27.85
C MET A 363 9.32 -13.52 28.03
N LYS A 364 9.33 -12.23 28.38
CA LYS A 364 8.12 -11.41 28.37
C LYS A 364 7.82 -11.00 26.93
N VAL A 365 6.67 -11.39 26.42
CA VAL A 365 6.22 -11.10 25.04
C VAL A 365 4.97 -10.23 25.07
N ARG A 366 4.87 -9.32 24.11
CA ARG A 366 3.71 -8.44 23.98
C ARG A 366 2.58 -9.15 23.24
N VAL A 367 1.38 -9.02 23.78
CA VAL A 367 0.16 -9.66 23.30
C VAL A 367 -0.99 -8.67 23.34
N LEU A 368 -2.05 -8.94 22.59
CA LEU A 368 -3.30 -8.18 22.57
C LEU A 368 -4.45 -9.14 22.85
N CYS A 369 -5.37 -8.78 23.73
CA CYS A 369 -6.53 -9.62 23.98
C CYS A 369 -7.57 -9.48 22.86
N THR A 370 -8.32 -10.54 22.56
CA THR A 370 -9.26 -10.56 21.42
C THR A 370 -10.73 -10.52 21.82
N GLN A 371 -11.07 -10.43 23.11
CA GLN A 371 -12.46 -10.62 23.56
C GLN A 371 -12.78 -9.70 24.74
N MET A 372 -13.27 -8.49 24.46
CA MET A 372 -13.54 -7.49 25.50
C MET A 372 -14.32 -8.04 26.68
N GLY A 373 -15.32 -8.90 26.46
CA GLY A 373 -16.24 -9.39 27.48
C GLY A 373 -15.67 -10.36 28.52
N LEU A 374 -14.53 -11.00 28.27
CA LEU A 374 -13.97 -12.02 29.19
C LEU A 374 -12.93 -11.44 30.16
N HIS A 375 -12.55 -12.23 31.16
CA HIS A 375 -11.57 -11.82 32.16
C HIS A 375 -10.17 -11.64 31.56
N GLU A 376 -9.46 -10.63 32.06
CA GLU A 376 -8.07 -10.39 31.73
C GLU A 376 -7.19 -11.57 32.19
N PRO A 377 -6.27 -12.05 31.35
CA PRO A 377 -5.28 -13.07 31.71
C PRO A 377 -4.45 -12.69 32.93
N SER A 378 -4.21 -13.65 33.83
CA SER A 378 -3.34 -13.48 35.00
C SER A 378 -2.13 -14.42 34.92
N SER A 379 -1.20 -14.31 35.87
CA SER A 379 -0.08 -15.26 36.03
C SER A 379 -0.49 -16.71 36.30
N ARG A 380 -1.76 -16.97 36.61
CA ARG A 380 -2.32 -18.31 36.78
C ARG A 380 -2.94 -18.86 35.49
N THR A 381 -3.16 -18.02 34.50
CA THR A 381 -3.74 -18.44 33.23
C THR A 381 -2.65 -19.04 32.35
N HIS A 382 -2.79 -20.31 32.02
CA HIS A 382 -1.89 -21.03 31.11
C HIS A 382 -2.49 -21.03 29.70
N PHE A 383 -1.62 -20.96 28.71
CA PHE A 383 -2.00 -20.87 27.31
C PHE A 383 -1.30 -21.92 26.46
N ARG A 384 -2.01 -22.38 25.44
CA ARG A 384 -1.45 -23.11 24.31
C ARG A 384 -1.38 -22.22 23.06
N PRO A 385 -0.27 -22.25 22.31
CA PRO A 385 -0.19 -21.56 21.04
C PRO A 385 -1.07 -22.26 20.00
N ALA A 386 -1.69 -21.48 19.12
CA ALA A 386 -2.55 -21.91 18.04
C ALA A 386 -2.49 -20.91 16.88
N VAL A 387 -2.91 -21.37 15.72
CA VAL A 387 -3.05 -20.53 14.52
C VAL A 387 -4.34 -19.72 14.63
N SER A 388 -4.30 -18.45 14.25
CA SER A 388 -5.54 -17.69 14.08
C SER A 388 -6.36 -18.26 12.93
N VAL A 389 -7.58 -18.70 13.21
CA VAL A 389 -8.57 -19.03 12.17
C VAL A 389 -9.09 -17.79 11.46
N ASP A 390 -8.90 -16.62 12.07
CA ASP A 390 -9.28 -15.32 11.53
C ASP A 390 -8.05 -14.67 10.87
N PRO A 391 -8.01 -14.55 9.54
CA PRO A 391 -6.87 -13.98 8.84
C PRO A 391 -6.71 -12.47 9.12
N VAL A 392 -7.78 -11.77 9.47
CA VAL A 392 -7.76 -10.34 9.78
C VAL A 392 -7.01 -10.10 11.09
N VAL A 393 -7.22 -10.94 12.11
CA VAL A 393 -6.47 -10.86 13.38
C VAL A 393 -4.95 -10.97 13.14
N ALA A 394 -4.53 -11.91 12.28
CA ALA A 394 -3.11 -12.07 11.94
C ALA A 394 -2.56 -10.86 11.17
N GLN A 395 -3.34 -10.29 10.25
CA GLN A 395 -2.95 -9.09 9.52
C GLN A 395 -2.84 -7.86 10.43
N LEU A 396 -3.78 -7.63 11.33
CA LEU A 396 -3.74 -6.53 12.32
C LEU A 396 -2.57 -6.69 13.30
N ALA A 397 -2.24 -7.92 13.69
CA ALA A 397 -1.07 -8.19 14.51
C ALA A 397 0.24 -7.88 13.76
N ARG A 398 0.33 -8.21 12.47
CA ARG A 398 1.48 -7.84 11.62
C ARG A 398 1.60 -6.33 11.41
N MET A 399 0.49 -5.62 11.21
CA MET A 399 0.48 -4.15 11.18
C MET A 399 1.00 -3.55 12.50
N THR A 400 0.65 -4.17 13.63
CA THR A 400 1.15 -3.78 14.95
C THR A 400 2.65 -4.05 15.09
N ALA A 401 3.12 -5.22 14.66
CA ALA A 401 4.53 -5.60 14.70
C ALA A 401 5.42 -4.69 13.83
N ALA A 402 4.89 -4.23 12.69
CA ALA A 402 5.58 -3.31 11.78
C ALA A 402 5.65 -1.86 12.30
N SER A 403 4.83 -1.51 13.30
CA SER A 403 4.82 -0.16 13.87
C SER A 403 6.02 0.07 14.77
N HIS A 404 6.71 1.20 14.60
CA HIS A 404 7.76 1.63 15.54
C HIS A 404 7.21 2.07 16.90
N PHE A 405 5.92 2.40 16.98
CA PHE A 405 5.28 2.86 18.20
C PHE A 405 4.24 1.85 18.65
N HIS A 406 4.33 1.49 19.93
CA HIS A 406 3.52 0.48 20.57
C HIS A 406 2.75 1.10 21.75
N GLY A 407 1.45 0.86 21.83
CA GLY A 407 0.65 1.41 22.91
C GLY A 407 -0.78 0.87 22.99
N PRO A 408 -1.63 1.49 23.82
CA PRO A 408 -3.03 1.06 24.00
C PRO A 408 -3.84 1.05 22.69
N TRP A 409 -3.46 1.84 21.69
CA TRP A 409 -4.09 1.83 20.37
C TRP A 409 -4.01 0.48 19.66
N ASP A 410 -2.99 -0.34 19.93
CA ASP A 410 -2.89 -1.67 19.32
C ASP A 410 -4.00 -2.61 19.86
N GLN A 411 -4.31 -2.48 21.15
CA GLN A 411 -5.41 -3.20 21.79
C GLN A 411 -6.78 -2.70 21.30
N MET A 412 -6.91 -1.38 21.12
CA MET A 412 -8.10 -0.76 20.53
C MET A 412 -8.36 -1.27 19.10
N ARG A 413 -7.31 -1.34 18.26
CA ARG A 413 -7.39 -1.89 16.90
C ARG A 413 -7.94 -3.31 16.89
N MET A 414 -7.43 -4.15 17.80
CA MET A 414 -7.88 -5.55 17.91
C MET A 414 -9.37 -5.64 18.28
N TRP A 415 -9.83 -4.84 19.26
CA TRP A 415 -11.22 -4.87 19.71
C TRP A 415 -12.23 -4.25 18.74
N ILE A 416 -11.82 -3.29 17.90
CA ILE A 416 -12.66 -2.81 16.79
C ILE A 416 -13.00 -3.97 15.85
N HIS A 417 -12.02 -4.85 15.59
CA HIS A 417 -12.23 -6.04 14.78
C HIS A 417 -13.02 -7.12 15.53
N THR A 418 -12.49 -7.60 16.64
CA THR A 418 -12.97 -8.84 17.26
C THR A 418 -14.33 -8.71 17.94
N ASP A 419 -14.60 -7.55 18.54
CA ASP A 419 -15.83 -7.30 19.31
C ASP A 419 -16.75 -6.26 18.65
N ARG A 420 -16.35 -5.71 17.49
CA ARG A 420 -17.03 -4.58 16.83
C ARG A 420 -17.25 -3.43 17.80
N ALA A 421 -16.26 -3.17 18.64
CA ALA A 421 -16.40 -2.28 19.78
C ALA A 421 -16.49 -0.82 19.36
N SER A 422 -17.49 -0.11 19.89
CA SER A 422 -17.60 1.35 19.76
C SER A 422 -16.54 2.05 20.60
N TYR A 423 -16.27 3.32 20.28
CA TYR A 423 -15.33 4.13 21.04
C TYR A 423 -15.67 4.18 22.54
N ASP A 424 -16.95 4.37 22.87
CA ASP A 424 -17.42 4.41 24.26
C ASP A 424 -17.21 3.08 24.98
N GLN A 425 -17.45 1.95 24.31
CA GLN A 425 -17.18 0.63 24.90
C GLN A 425 -15.69 0.48 25.22
N ILE A 426 -14.80 0.85 24.29
CA ILE A 426 -13.35 0.75 24.51
C ILE A 426 -12.89 1.69 25.63
N LYS A 427 -13.40 2.93 25.65
CA LYS A 427 -13.09 3.94 26.67
C LYS A 427 -13.41 3.49 28.09
N THR A 428 -14.43 2.65 28.28
CA THR A 428 -14.77 2.11 29.61
C THR A 428 -13.80 1.02 30.10
N ARG A 429 -13.04 0.36 29.21
CA ARG A 429 -12.17 -0.77 29.56
C ARG A 429 -10.68 -0.48 29.42
N LEU A 430 -10.29 0.33 28.45
CA LEU A 430 -8.88 0.60 28.13
C LEU A 430 -8.39 1.85 28.85
N ILE A 431 -7.36 1.73 29.71
CA ILE A 431 -6.82 2.84 30.50
C ILE A 431 -5.29 2.92 30.30
N PRO A 432 -4.74 4.03 29.75
CA PRO A 432 -5.45 5.16 29.16
C PRO A 432 -6.09 4.79 27.81
N CYS A 433 -7.30 5.29 27.56
CA CYS A 433 -7.96 5.14 26.26
C CYS A 433 -7.40 6.19 25.28
N PRO A 434 -6.95 5.80 24.07
CA PRO A 434 -6.69 6.74 23.00
C PRO A 434 -7.90 7.66 22.71
N GLY A 435 -7.67 8.84 22.13
CA GLY A 435 -8.74 9.76 21.73
C GLY A 435 -9.59 9.23 20.56
N GLY A 436 -10.77 9.81 20.33
CA GLY A 436 -11.66 9.41 19.23
C GLY A 436 -11.04 9.62 17.85
N GLY A 437 -10.15 10.60 17.69
CA GLY A 437 -9.39 10.74 16.45
C GLY A 437 -8.50 9.54 16.13
N ARG A 438 -7.85 8.96 17.15
CA ARG A 438 -7.10 7.71 16.99
C ARG A 438 -8.02 6.52 16.76
N TYR A 439 -9.16 6.45 17.45
CA TYR A 439 -10.16 5.40 17.20
C TYR A 439 -10.60 5.37 15.73
N ARG A 440 -10.88 6.53 15.14
CA ARG A 440 -11.24 6.66 13.72
C ARG A 440 -10.15 6.10 12.79
N GLU A 441 -8.89 6.49 13.00
CA GLU A 441 -7.76 5.98 12.21
C GLU A 441 -7.67 4.45 12.26
N LEU A 442 -7.78 3.88 13.46
CA LEU A 442 -7.71 2.44 13.64
C LEU A 442 -8.93 1.72 13.06
N ALA A 443 -10.10 2.34 13.11
CA ALA A 443 -11.30 1.79 12.49
C ALA A 443 -11.18 1.73 10.97
N GLU A 444 -10.56 2.74 10.35
CA GLU A 444 -10.23 2.70 8.92
C GLU A 444 -9.20 1.60 8.60
N ASP A 445 -8.15 1.46 9.44
CA ASP A 445 -7.17 0.37 9.30
C ASP A 445 -7.87 -1.00 9.30
N VAL A 446 -8.77 -1.24 10.24
CA VAL A 446 -9.54 -2.48 10.35
C VAL A 446 -10.48 -2.63 9.15
N TYR A 447 -11.18 -1.58 8.76
CA TYR A 447 -12.11 -1.59 7.62
C TYR A 447 -11.40 -1.98 6.31
N LYS A 448 -10.15 -1.51 6.09
CA LYS A 448 -9.36 -1.83 4.88
C LYS A 448 -8.96 -3.30 4.77
N VAL A 449 -8.87 -4.01 5.90
CA VAL A 449 -8.45 -5.42 5.94
C VAL A 449 -9.61 -6.38 6.23
N GLU A 450 -10.76 -5.85 6.63
CA GLU A 450 -11.97 -6.63 6.89
C GLU A 450 -12.53 -7.19 5.57
N THR A 451 -12.90 -8.47 5.60
CA THR A 451 -13.41 -9.19 4.43
C THR A 451 -14.89 -9.54 4.56
N ASP A 452 -15.44 -9.55 5.78
CA ASP A 452 -16.87 -9.76 6.00
C ASP A 452 -17.65 -8.45 5.86
N PRO A 453 -18.60 -8.33 4.90
CA PRO A 453 -19.40 -7.12 4.74
C PRO A 453 -20.23 -6.75 5.96
N ALA A 454 -20.72 -7.73 6.73
CA ALA A 454 -21.53 -7.46 7.91
C ALA A 454 -20.68 -6.84 9.04
N ALA A 455 -19.45 -7.33 9.17
CA ALA A 455 -18.44 -6.78 10.05
C ALA A 455 -18.04 -5.34 9.66
N SER A 456 -17.78 -5.09 8.37
CA SER A 456 -17.47 -3.76 7.86
C SER A 456 -18.60 -2.78 8.15
N ALA A 457 -19.86 -3.16 7.90
CA ALA A 457 -21.03 -2.33 8.21
C ALA A 457 -21.16 -2.02 9.72
N ALA A 458 -20.77 -2.96 10.59
CA ALA A 458 -20.75 -2.73 12.03
C ALA A 458 -19.67 -1.72 12.44
N ILE A 459 -18.49 -1.76 11.82
CA ILE A 459 -17.42 -0.78 12.03
C ILE A 459 -17.88 0.61 11.57
N GLU A 460 -18.44 0.71 10.37
CA GLU A 460 -18.99 1.97 9.84
C GLU A 460 -20.02 2.57 10.78
N LYS A 461 -20.95 1.75 11.29
CA LYS A 461 -21.98 2.17 12.26
C LYS A 461 -21.39 2.81 13.53
N ASN A 462 -20.23 2.36 13.97
CA ASN A 462 -19.56 2.90 15.15
C ASN A 462 -18.83 4.22 14.90
N ILE A 463 -18.65 4.64 13.63
CA ILE A 463 -18.14 5.97 13.30
C ILE A 463 -19.29 6.96 13.38
N THR A 464 -19.34 7.72 14.47
CA THR A 464 -20.37 8.73 14.74
C THR A 464 -19.86 10.15 14.45
N ALA A 465 -20.77 11.10 14.33
CA ALA A 465 -20.40 12.49 14.06
C ALA A 465 -19.55 13.10 15.19
N ASP A 466 -19.80 12.79 16.45
CA ASP A 466 -18.96 13.26 17.55
C ASP A 466 -17.52 12.71 17.50
N ILE A 467 -17.32 11.48 17.02
CA ILE A 467 -15.98 10.91 16.79
C ILE A 467 -15.31 11.64 15.62
N LEU A 468 -16.04 11.92 14.53
CA LEU A 468 -15.53 12.62 13.36
C LEU A 468 -14.91 13.99 13.72
N PHE A 469 -15.52 14.73 14.65
CA PHE A 469 -15.07 16.08 15.06
C PHE A 469 -13.95 16.06 16.11
N GLN A 470 -13.47 14.88 16.53
CA GLN A 470 -12.31 14.80 17.44
C GLN A 470 -10.97 14.87 16.67
N PRO A 471 -10.00 15.67 17.15
CA PRO A 471 -8.71 15.89 16.49
C PRO A 471 -7.75 14.70 16.65
N GLY A 472 -6.59 14.76 15.96
CA GLY A 472 -5.48 13.82 16.14
C GLY A 472 -5.56 12.55 15.29
N THR A 473 -5.68 12.72 13.96
CA THR A 473 -5.74 11.63 12.98
C THR A 473 -5.00 12.01 11.70
N ARG A 474 -4.75 11.02 10.84
CA ARG A 474 -4.36 11.21 9.43
C ARG A 474 -5.53 11.70 8.55
N GLU A 475 -5.18 12.38 7.45
CA GLU A 475 -6.12 12.99 6.50
C GLU A 475 -7.10 11.99 5.87
N ASP A 476 -6.61 10.88 5.31
CA ASP A 476 -7.43 9.85 4.64
C ASP A 476 -8.51 9.28 5.57
N ALA A 477 -8.19 9.08 6.85
CA ALA A 477 -9.16 8.63 7.85
C ALA A 477 -10.29 9.64 8.08
N VAL A 478 -10.01 10.96 7.98
CA VAL A 478 -11.04 12.01 8.06
C VAL A 478 -11.99 11.93 6.88
N TYR A 479 -11.45 11.83 5.66
CA TYR A 479 -12.27 11.73 4.44
C TYR A 479 -13.15 10.48 4.46
N TRP A 480 -12.57 9.32 4.78
CA TRP A 480 -13.32 8.08 4.91
C TRP A 480 -14.45 8.21 5.94
N ALA A 481 -14.15 8.72 7.14
CA ALA A 481 -15.16 8.85 8.19
C ALA A 481 -16.25 9.88 7.83
N ALA A 482 -15.90 11.00 7.20
CA ALA A 482 -16.88 11.97 6.73
C ALA A 482 -17.83 11.35 5.70
N GLU A 483 -17.31 10.55 4.76
CA GLU A 483 -18.11 9.83 3.78
C GLU A 483 -19.08 8.83 4.44
N MET A 484 -18.60 8.06 5.42
CA MET A 484 -19.43 7.08 6.14
C MET A 484 -20.56 7.75 6.92
N VAL A 485 -20.28 8.85 7.63
CA VAL A 485 -21.31 9.57 8.39
C VAL A 485 -22.29 10.27 7.45
N ALA A 486 -21.80 10.94 6.40
CA ALA A 486 -22.64 11.64 5.42
C ALA A 486 -23.60 10.68 4.69
N SER A 487 -23.15 9.46 4.38
CA SER A 487 -23.97 8.48 3.68
C SER A 487 -25.05 7.86 4.57
N ARG A 488 -24.81 7.74 5.88
CA ARG A 488 -25.71 7.08 6.82
C ARG A 488 -26.67 8.05 7.52
N ASP A 489 -26.13 9.15 8.05
CA ASP A 489 -26.87 10.13 8.85
C ASP A 489 -26.35 11.55 8.57
N PRO A 490 -26.63 12.08 7.37
CA PRO A 490 -26.13 13.40 6.94
C PRO A 490 -26.59 14.52 7.88
N GLY A 491 -27.80 14.43 8.46
CA GLY A 491 -28.33 15.42 9.39
C GLY A 491 -27.52 15.54 10.68
N SER A 492 -26.89 14.45 11.14
CA SER A 492 -26.03 14.48 12.32
C SER A 492 -24.78 15.35 12.15
N LEU A 493 -24.27 15.52 10.92
CA LEU A 493 -23.10 16.33 10.63
C LEU A 493 -23.33 17.81 10.94
N ILE A 494 -24.50 18.34 10.57
CA ILE A 494 -24.86 19.73 10.84
C ILE A 494 -24.93 19.98 12.35
N ASN A 495 -25.56 19.07 13.09
CA ASN A 495 -25.68 19.19 14.54
C ASN A 495 -24.31 19.09 15.22
N ALA A 496 -23.46 18.16 14.78
CA ALA A 496 -22.10 18.03 15.28
C ALA A 496 -21.24 19.26 14.95
N ALA A 497 -21.35 19.81 13.74
CA ALA A 497 -20.63 21.03 13.35
C ALA A 497 -21.01 22.23 14.24
N ARG A 498 -22.29 22.41 14.53
CA ARG A 498 -22.75 23.47 15.45
C ARG A 498 -22.29 23.24 16.89
N GLN A 499 -22.29 21.99 17.33
CA GLN A 499 -21.95 21.64 18.71
C GLN A 499 -20.44 21.70 18.97
N TYR A 500 -19.63 21.22 18.03
CA TYR A 500 -18.20 21.00 18.20
C TYR A 500 -17.33 21.97 17.40
N GLY A 501 -17.91 22.80 16.52
CA GLY A 501 -17.15 23.70 15.64
C GLY A 501 -16.21 24.63 16.40
N ASP A 502 -16.66 25.24 17.49
CA ASP A 502 -15.79 26.05 18.35
C ASP A 502 -14.63 25.22 18.92
N ALA A 503 -14.90 24.00 19.40
CA ALA A 503 -13.89 23.13 20.00
C ALA A 503 -12.81 22.69 19.02
N VAL A 504 -13.15 22.54 17.74
CA VAL A 504 -12.19 22.23 16.67
C VAL A 504 -11.12 23.33 16.54
N PHE A 505 -11.50 24.60 16.74
CA PHE A 505 -10.61 25.76 16.61
C PHE A 505 -10.13 26.34 17.95
N GLN A 506 -10.52 25.75 19.09
CA GLN A 506 -10.14 26.25 20.43
C GLN A 506 -8.65 26.17 20.71
N ASN A 507 -7.94 25.22 20.10
CA ASN A 507 -6.49 25.09 20.23
C ASN A 507 -5.80 25.61 18.96
N PRO A 508 -5.00 26.70 19.04
CA PRO A 508 -4.24 27.22 17.91
C PRO A 508 -3.04 26.36 17.50
N ASP A 509 -2.79 25.24 18.17
CA ASP A 509 -1.76 24.29 17.76
C ASP A 509 -1.95 23.85 16.30
N THR A 510 -0.85 23.80 15.54
CA THR A 510 -0.85 23.49 14.11
C THR A 510 -1.60 22.20 13.78
N ASP A 511 -1.50 21.18 14.63
CA ASP A 511 -2.17 19.89 14.44
C ASP A 511 -3.71 20.02 14.46
N TYR A 512 -4.24 20.94 15.27
CA TYR A 512 -5.69 21.20 15.35
C TYR A 512 -6.18 21.97 14.12
N VAL A 513 -5.44 22.99 13.68
CA VAL A 513 -5.77 23.75 12.47
C VAL A 513 -5.67 22.86 11.23
N GLN A 514 -4.68 21.97 11.18
CA GLN A 514 -4.51 20.96 10.13
C GLN A 514 -5.68 19.97 10.11
N PHE A 515 -6.07 19.45 11.27
CA PHE A 515 -7.25 18.59 11.37
C PHE A 515 -8.52 19.33 10.91
N ALA A 516 -8.71 20.58 11.32
CA ALA A 516 -9.85 21.39 10.91
C ALA A 516 -9.90 21.60 9.39
N ALA A 517 -8.73 21.83 8.76
CA ALA A 517 -8.60 21.95 7.31
C ALA A 517 -9.01 20.66 6.61
N TYR A 518 -8.52 19.51 7.08
CA TYR A 518 -8.89 18.19 6.55
C TYR A 518 -10.39 17.91 6.69
N LEU A 519 -10.96 18.17 7.86
CA LEU A 519 -12.38 17.95 8.10
C LEU A 519 -13.25 18.86 7.24
N THR A 520 -12.90 20.14 7.12
CA THR A 520 -13.65 21.09 6.30
C THR A 520 -13.63 20.68 4.83
N ASN A 521 -12.47 20.33 4.29
CA ASN A 521 -12.36 19.85 2.91
C ASN A 521 -13.13 18.54 2.69
N ALA A 522 -13.00 17.59 3.61
CA ALA A 522 -13.73 16.32 3.52
C ALA A 522 -15.25 16.54 3.47
N LEU A 523 -15.77 17.47 4.28
CA LEU A 523 -17.18 17.80 4.33
C LEU A 523 -17.65 18.54 3.06
N LEU A 524 -16.87 19.49 2.55
CA LEU A 524 -17.19 20.27 1.34
C LEU A 524 -16.98 19.46 0.04
N ALA A 525 -16.18 18.39 0.06
CA ALA A 525 -15.94 17.54 -1.10
C ALA A 525 -16.99 16.43 -1.23
N ASN A 526 -17.76 16.18 -0.16
CA ASN A 526 -18.77 15.16 -0.15
C ASN A 526 -20.04 15.65 -0.87
N PRO A 527 -20.62 14.87 -1.81
CA PRO A 527 -21.76 15.33 -2.63
C PRO A 527 -23.07 15.57 -1.86
N GLN A 528 -23.15 15.17 -0.59
CA GLN A 528 -24.35 15.39 0.23
C GLN A 528 -24.46 16.85 0.67
N LYS A 529 -25.63 17.46 0.44
CA LYS A 529 -25.90 18.87 0.77
C LYS A 529 -25.67 19.18 2.24
N GLU A 530 -26.07 18.30 3.14
CA GLU A 530 -25.90 18.45 4.58
C GLU A 530 -24.42 18.42 4.98
N SER A 531 -23.59 17.68 4.24
CA SER A 531 -22.14 17.68 4.43
C SER A 531 -21.53 19.01 4.03
N HIS A 532 -21.92 19.58 2.87
CA HIS A 532 -21.53 20.94 2.51
C HIS A 532 -21.94 21.96 3.59
N GLU A 533 -23.19 21.86 4.08
CA GLU A 533 -23.68 22.75 5.13
C GLU A 533 -22.86 22.64 6.43
N ALA A 534 -22.49 21.43 6.84
CA ALA A 534 -21.60 21.21 7.97
C ALA A 534 -20.20 21.82 7.74
N GLY A 535 -19.64 21.67 6.54
CA GLY A 535 -18.38 22.31 6.14
C GLY A 535 -18.43 23.83 6.19
N PHE A 536 -19.52 24.43 5.72
CA PHE A 536 -19.73 25.88 5.85
C PHE A 536 -19.88 26.31 7.31
N ILE A 537 -20.58 25.55 8.16
CA ILE A 537 -20.69 25.85 9.59
C ILE A 537 -19.29 25.87 10.23
N LEU A 538 -18.40 24.93 9.89
CA LEU A 538 -17.01 24.97 10.38
C LEU A 538 -16.28 26.25 9.96
N LEU A 539 -16.45 26.71 8.73
CA LEU A 539 -15.88 27.98 8.27
C LEU A 539 -16.47 29.20 8.99
N ASP A 540 -17.69 29.09 9.54
CA ASP A 540 -18.25 30.11 10.42
C ASP A 540 -17.56 30.18 11.78
N HIS A 541 -17.07 29.04 12.28
CA HIS A 541 -16.29 28.95 13.52
C HIS A 541 -14.81 29.27 13.34
N LEU A 542 -14.28 29.31 12.11
CA LEU A 542 -12.86 29.60 11.84
C LEU A 542 -12.47 31.02 12.31
N PRO A 543 -11.57 31.18 13.31
CA PRO A 543 -11.13 32.48 13.77
C PRO A 543 -10.33 33.22 12.69
N LYS A 544 -10.56 34.53 12.54
CA LYS A 544 -9.84 35.38 11.55
C LYS A 544 -8.31 35.24 11.65
N ALA A 545 -7.77 35.10 12.85
CA ALA A 545 -6.34 34.95 13.08
C ALA A 545 -5.75 33.63 12.53
N MET A 546 -6.58 32.62 12.27
CA MET A 546 -6.16 31.30 11.78
C MET A 546 -6.34 31.12 10.27
N VAL A 547 -7.00 32.06 9.59
CA VAL A 547 -7.37 31.94 8.17
C VAL A 547 -6.16 31.66 7.27
N GLU A 548 -5.06 32.39 7.45
CA GLU A 548 -3.84 32.20 6.64
C GLU A 548 -3.21 30.82 6.87
N GLN A 549 -3.14 30.36 8.13
CA GLN A 549 -2.62 29.04 8.44
C GLN A 549 -3.52 27.94 7.88
N PHE A 550 -4.82 28.04 8.11
CA PHE A 550 -5.84 27.13 7.59
C PHE A 550 -5.78 27.02 6.06
N ARG A 551 -5.62 28.16 5.38
CA ARG A 551 -5.39 28.22 3.94
C ARG A 551 -4.09 27.57 3.50
N SER A 552 -2.97 27.83 4.20
CA SER A 552 -1.66 27.24 3.86
C SER A 552 -1.64 25.71 3.99
N LEU A 553 -2.56 25.16 4.79
CA LEU A 553 -2.80 23.73 4.97
C LEU A 553 -3.83 23.16 3.97
N GLY A 554 -4.26 23.97 2.99
CA GLY A 554 -5.20 23.60 1.94
C GLY A 554 -6.66 23.62 2.37
N GLY A 555 -7.02 24.14 3.55
CA GLY A 555 -8.41 24.09 4.08
C GLY A 555 -9.46 24.84 3.25
N LEU A 556 -9.04 25.62 2.25
CA LEU A 556 -9.91 26.34 1.32
C LEU A 556 -9.91 25.75 -0.10
N ASP A 557 -9.11 24.71 -0.37
CA ASP A 557 -8.96 24.10 -1.71
C ASP A 557 -10.34 23.69 -2.26
N GLN A 558 -11.20 23.13 -1.41
CA GLN A 558 -12.51 22.68 -1.85
C GLN A 558 -13.50 23.83 -2.07
N LEU A 559 -13.34 24.98 -1.39
CA LEU A 559 -14.11 26.18 -1.73
C LEU A 559 -13.74 26.70 -3.11
N GLU A 560 -12.45 26.66 -3.47
CA GLU A 560 -12.00 27.06 -4.81
C GLU A 560 -12.63 26.15 -5.87
N ALA A 561 -12.65 24.83 -5.65
CA ALA A 561 -13.34 23.89 -6.54
C ALA A 561 -14.84 24.17 -6.63
N MET A 562 -15.51 24.41 -5.50
CA MET A 562 -16.95 24.71 -5.47
C MET A 562 -17.34 25.98 -6.24
N VAL A 563 -16.44 26.95 -6.37
CA VAL A 563 -16.70 28.16 -7.17
C VAL A 563 -16.86 27.84 -8.67
N PHE A 564 -16.24 26.77 -9.16
CA PHE A 564 -16.27 26.41 -10.58
C PHE A 564 -17.12 25.17 -10.90
N GLU A 565 -17.29 24.28 -9.92
CA GLU A 565 -17.90 22.96 -10.10
C GLU A 565 -19.14 22.74 -9.22
N GLY A 566 -19.45 23.69 -8.34
CA GLY A 566 -20.54 23.58 -7.37
C GLY A 566 -21.93 23.85 -7.94
N THR A 567 -22.95 23.76 -7.09
CA THR A 567 -24.28 24.30 -7.41
C THR A 567 -24.27 25.83 -7.28
N GLU A 568 -25.21 26.55 -7.90
CA GLU A 568 -25.30 28.02 -7.75
C GLU A 568 -25.34 28.47 -6.27
N ALA A 569 -25.95 27.66 -5.39
CA ALA A 569 -25.99 27.91 -3.96
C ALA A 569 -24.63 27.71 -3.28
N ASP A 570 -23.86 26.70 -3.68
CA ASP A 570 -22.52 26.43 -3.17
C ASP A 570 -21.51 27.45 -3.71
N GLU A 571 -21.56 27.77 -5.00
CA GLU A 571 -20.74 28.81 -5.64
C GLU A 571 -20.92 30.15 -4.91
N LEU A 572 -22.18 30.57 -4.67
CA LEU A 572 -22.48 31.82 -3.98
C LEU A 572 -21.95 31.82 -2.54
N LYS A 573 -22.11 30.72 -1.80
CA LYS A 573 -21.58 30.61 -0.44
C LYS A 573 -20.06 30.63 -0.43
N ALA A 574 -19.41 29.91 -1.33
CA ALA A 574 -17.95 29.87 -1.42
C ALA A 574 -17.37 31.28 -1.69
N LEU A 575 -17.96 32.03 -2.62
CA LEU A 575 -17.59 33.44 -2.86
C LEU A 575 -17.80 34.34 -1.63
N GLN A 576 -18.89 34.15 -0.88
CA GLN A 576 -19.12 34.88 0.37
C GLN A 576 -18.03 34.61 1.41
N TYR A 577 -17.51 33.37 1.49
CA TYR A 577 -16.39 33.04 2.36
C TYR A 577 -15.08 33.65 1.88
N PHE A 578 -14.78 33.66 0.57
CA PHE A 578 -13.62 34.37 0.04
C PHE A 578 -13.66 35.86 0.39
N GLN A 579 -14.84 36.48 0.32
CA GLN A 579 -15.06 37.86 0.76
C GLN A 579 -14.86 38.04 2.27
N LYS A 580 -15.47 37.16 3.08
CA LYS A 580 -15.38 37.19 4.55
C LYS A 580 -13.94 37.09 5.03
N PHE A 581 -13.13 36.29 4.36
CA PHE A 581 -11.73 36.02 4.69
C PHE A 581 -10.75 37.01 4.05
N GLY A 582 -11.18 37.86 3.12
CA GLY A 582 -10.33 38.86 2.49
C GLY A 582 -9.26 38.27 1.57
N ILE A 583 -9.59 37.19 0.86
CA ILE A 583 -8.66 36.46 0.00
C ILE A 583 -8.55 37.16 -1.36
N GLY A 584 -7.50 37.96 -1.55
CA GLY A 584 -7.33 38.85 -2.70
C GLY A 584 -6.53 38.31 -3.89
N ASP A 585 -5.90 37.14 -3.77
CA ASP A 585 -5.08 36.52 -4.81
C ASP A 585 -5.87 35.67 -5.81
N LEU A 586 -7.20 35.71 -5.75
CA LEU A 586 -8.10 35.04 -6.70
C LEU A 586 -8.50 35.95 -7.88
N LYS A 587 -7.85 37.11 -8.06
CA LYS A 587 -8.25 38.13 -9.04
C LYS A 587 -8.54 37.59 -10.45
N ASP A 588 -7.59 36.83 -11.01
CA ASP A 588 -7.73 36.29 -12.37
C ASP A 588 -8.84 35.22 -12.45
N SER A 589 -8.92 34.37 -11.44
CA SER A 589 -9.97 33.36 -11.27
C SER A 589 -11.37 33.98 -11.16
N MET A 590 -11.51 35.08 -10.42
CA MET A 590 -12.76 35.82 -10.26
C MET A 590 -13.16 36.54 -11.54
N ALA A 591 -12.20 37.13 -12.27
CA ALA A 591 -12.47 37.74 -13.57
C ALA A 591 -12.96 36.70 -14.60
N ALA A 592 -12.34 35.51 -14.61
CA ALA A 592 -12.77 34.41 -15.46
C ALA A 592 -14.19 33.94 -15.09
N LEU A 593 -14.49 33.74 -13.81
CA LEU A 593 -15.82 33.36 -13.34
C LEU A 593 -16.90 34.39 -13.71
N ALA A 594 -16.62 35.68 -13.50
CA ALA A 594 -17.53 36.77 -13.85
C ALA A 594 -17.87 36.81 -15.34
N ALA A 595 -16.94 36.37 -16.20
CA ALA A 595 -17.13 36.31 -17.65
C ALA A 595 -17.96 35.09 -18.09
N THR A 596 -17.93 33.99 -17.35
CA THR A 596 -18.54 32.71 -17.76
C THR A 596 -19.84 32.38 -17.04
N THR A 597 -20.06 32.88 -15.83
CA THR A 597 -21.26 32.57 -15.04
C THR A 597 -22.52 33.21 -15.63
N LYS A 598 -23.65 32.51 -15.52
CA LYS A 598 -24.98 33.01 -15.92
C LYS A 598 -25.74 33.67 -14.77
N SER A 599 -25.29 33.50 -13.53
CA SER A 599 -25.94 34.08 -12.36
C SER A 599 -25.43 35.50 -12.13
N GLU A 600 -26.32 36.49 -12.25
CA GLU A 600 -25.98 37.90 -12.03
C GLU A 600 -25.48 38.16 -10.59
N LYS A 601 -25.95 37.37 -9.61
CA LYS A 601 -25.47 37.48 -8.22
C LYS A 601 -24.02 37.05 -8.09
N ILE A 602 -23.67 35.91 -8.69
CA ILE A 602 -22.31 35.35 -8.69
C ILE A 602 -21.38 36.29 -9.45
N LYS A 603 -21.81 36.77 -10.62
CA LYS A 603 -21.07 37.74 -11.42
C LYS A 603 -20.75 39.01 -10.63
N ALA A 604 -21.75 39.60 -9.95
CA ALA A 604 -21.55 40.81 -9.17
C ALA A 604 -20.52 40.60 -8.03
N LEU A 605 -20.61 39.46 -7.32
CA LEU A 605 -19.71 39.14 -6.22
C LEU A 605 -18.29 38.82 -6.71
N ALA A 606 -18.16 38.11 -7.83
CA ALA A 606 -16.87 37.82 -8.46
C ALA A 606 -16.18 39.12 -8.94
N LEU A 607 -16.92 40.05 -9.56
CA LEU A 607 -16.38 41.36 -9.94
C LEU A 607 -15.89 42.16 -8.73
N GLN A 608 -16.62 42.09 -7.60
CA GLN A 608 -16.22 42.76 -6.36
C GLN A 608 -14.95 42.14 -5.75
N LEU A 609 -14.76 40.83 -5.84
CA LEU A 609 -13.57 40.15 -5.34
C LEU A 609 -12.36 40.29 -6.28
N GLY A 610 -12.60 40.53 -7.57
CA GLY A 610 -11.56 40.77 -8.58
C GLY A 610 -11.10 42.23 -8.71
N SER A 611 -11.83 43.18 -8.12
CA SER A 611 -11.46 44.61 -8.07
C SER A 611 -10.52 44.91 -6.92
#